data_AF-A0A944AXW9-F1
#
_entry.id   AF-A0A944AXW9-F1
#
_cell.length_a   1.000
_cell.length_b   1.000
_cell.length_c   1.000
_cell.angle_alpha   90.00
_cell.angle_beta   90.00
_cell.angle_gamma   90.00
#
_symmetry.space_group_name_H-M   'P 1'
#
loop_
_entity.id
_entity.type
_entity.pdbx_description
1 polymer ?
#
loop_
_entity_poly.entity_id
_entity_poly.type
_entity_poly.pdbx_seq_one_letter_code
_entity_poly.pdbx_strand_id
1 'polypeptide(L)'
;MFFTAGITSCGLDTFYLLKGPIIFYNRPELTNSDPVNNFVHFSTNENQNLTSDFDFTGTIIYYKIYGKYESVSTDISLIESRNNDSNYGAALDLIKSKGYRELRCDNNTEESFVINATGVNKNVKIRLTDYNLESDLNPSADNVPYIYINGVDTNKKPKRAERKNGQNLDFNFGRYKTDLNSPKPEPQDNDFDGVEPPDGVYYVNMYAVALGHDVTYKFYYSNLLYLGTIRINSNSEMNW
;
A
#
# COMPACT_ATOMS: atom_id res chain seq x y z
N MET A 1 60.63 -2.48 24.59
CA MET A 1 59.28 -1.98 24.82
C MET A 1 58.65 -1.79 23.45
N PHE A 2 57.86 -2.76 22.99
CA PHE A 2 57.26 -2.74 21.66
C PHE A 2 55.97 -1.92 21.74
N PHE A 3 55.89 -0.84 20.96
CA PHE A 3 54.68 -0.05 20.79
C PHE A 3 53.76 -0.76 19.79
N THR A 4 52.64 -1.29 20.29
CA THR A 4 51.57 -1.81 19.43
C THR A 4 50.79 -0.61 18.87
N ALA A 5 50.95 -0.35 17.57
CA ALA A 5 50.15 0.63 16.86
C ALA A 5 48.72 0.09 16.71
N GLY A 6 47.78 0.67 17.46
CA GLY A 6 46.35 0.42 17.29
C GLY A 6 45.87 1.05 15.99
N ILE A 7 45.48 0.23 15.02
CA ILE A 7 44.84 0.67 13.79
C ILE A 7 43.42 1.08 14.19
N THR A 8 43.14 2.37 14.29
CA THR A 8 41.76 2.87 14.36
C THR A 8 41.12 2.60 13.01
N SER A 9 40.44 1.45 12.91
CA SER A 9 39.49 1.20 11.82
C SER A 9 38.47 2.33 11.84
N CYS A 10 38.58 3.26 10.88
CA CYS A 10 37.46 4.12 10.52
C CYS A 10 36.43 3.19 9.89
N GLY A 11 35.52 2.66 10.71
CA GLY A 11 34.37 1.88 10.24
C GLY A 11 33.54 2.80 9.36
N LEU A 12 33.70 2.65 8.04
CA LEU A 12 32.83 3.30 7.07
C LEU A 12 31.42 2.74 7.28
N ASP A 13 30.43 3.60 7.46
CA ASP A 13 29.05 3.15 7.57
C ASP A 13 28.65 2.38 6.30
N THR A 14 28.22 1.12 6.48
CA THR A 14 27.65 0.32 5.40
C THR A 14 26.20 0.76 5.18
N PHE A 15 25.84 1.05 3.93
CA PHE A 15 24.47 1.38 3.54
C PHE A 15 23.92 0.29 2.61
N TYR A 16 22.72 -0.21 2.91
CA TYR A 16 22.02 -1.19 2.07
C TYR A 16 21.02 -0.48 1.15
N LEU A 17 21.09 -0.81 -0.15
CA LEU A 17 20.14 -0.34 -1.15
C LEU A 17 19.16 -1.45 -1.50
N LEU A 18 17.90 -1.32 -1.07
CA LEU A 18 16.86 -2.28 -1.41
C LEU A 18 16.28 -1.96 -2.79
N LYS A 19 16.16 -3.00 -3.61
CA LYS A 19 15.35 -2.96 -4.82
C LYS A 19 13.88 -3.06 -4.45
N GLY A 20 13.13 -2.02 -4.83
CA GLY A 20 11.70 -1.95 -4.58
C GLY A 20 10.89 -2.91 -5.46
N PRO A 21 9.60 -3.08 -5.13
CA PRO A 21 8.66 -3.79 -6.00
C PRO A 21 8.55 -3.07 -7.37
N ILE A 22 8.03 -3.79 -8.37
CA ILE A 22 7.82 -3.27 -9.72
C ILE A 22 6.36 -3.49 -10.18
N ILE A 23 5.83 -2.59 -11.01
CA ILE A 23 4.54 -2.83 -11.66
C ILE A 23 4.64 -4.09 -12.53
N PHE A 24 3.65 -4.96 -12.44
CA PHE A 24 3.62 -6.20 -13.21
C PHE A 24 2.61 -6.14 -14.36
N TYR A 25 1.37 -5.71 -14.11
CA TYR A 25 0.32 -5.73 -15.13
C TYR A 25 -0.64 -4.55 -15.08
N ASN A 26 -1.33 -4.36 -13.94
CA ASN A 26 -2.38 -3.34 -13.83
C ASN A 26 -2.02 -2.28 -12.80
N ARG A 27 -2.21 -1.03 -13.19
CA ARG A 27 -2.04 0.16 -12.37
C ARG A 27 -3.25 1.06 -12.60
N PRO A 28 -4.26 1.04 -11.71
CA PRO A 28 -5.43 1.89 -11.83
C PRO A 28 -5.04 3.36 -11.98
N GLU A 29 -5.57 3.99 -13.02
CA GLU A 29 -5.35 5.41 -13.29
C GLU A 29 -6.45 6.26 -12.67
N LEU A 30 -6.10 7.48 -12.30
CA LEU A 30 -7.02 8.42 -11.66
C LEU A 30 -8.28 8.73 -12.48
N THR A 31 -8.22 8.56 -13.81
CA THR A 31 -9.31 8.83 -14.75
C THR A 31 -10.12 7.58 -15.11
N ASN A 32 -9.68 6.39 -14.68
CA ASN A 32 -10.33 5.15 -15.04
C ASN A 32 -11.67 5.02 -14.30
N SER A 33 -12.78 4.85 -15.03
CA SER A 33 -14.11 4.55 -14.47
C SER A 33 -14.49 3.09 -14.60
N ASP A 34 -13.71 2.27 -15.29
CA ASP A 34 -14.05 0.87 -15.51
C ASP A 34 -13.78 0.03 -14.24
N PRO A 35 -14.83 -0.49 -13.58
CA PRO A 35 -14.68 -1.27 -12.36
C PRO A 35 -13.86 -2.55 -12.56
N VAL A 36 -13.80 -3.11 -13.79
CA VAL A 36 -13.01 -4.30 -14.09
C VAL A 36 -11.53 -4.06 -13.81
N ASN A 37 -11.06 -2.85 -14.07
CA ASN A 37 -9.66 -2.44 -13.94
C ASN A 37 -9.32 -1.82 -12.57
N ASN A 38 -10.26 -1.76 -11.63
CA ASN A 38 -10.05 -1.22 -10.28
C ASN A 38 -9.37 -2.23 -9.33
N PHE A 39 -8.18 -2.67 -9.69
CA PHE A 39 -7.31 -3.51 -8.87
C PHE A 39 -5.84 -3.19 -9.14
N VAL A 40 -4.96 -3.32 -8.15
CA VAL A 40 -3.50 -3.15 -8.36
C VAL A 40 -2.85 -4.51 -8.63
N HIS A 41 -1.83 -4.55 -9.48
CA HIS A 41 -1.06 -5.78 -9.75
C HIS A 41 0.43 -5.49 -9.94
N PHE A 42 1.24 -5.93 -8.97
CA PHE A 42 2.69 -5.68 -8.91
C PHE A 42 3.47 -6.94 -8.53
N SER A 43 4.79 -6.90 -8.67
CA SER A 43 5.70 -7.97 -8.26
C SER A 43 6.65 -7.48 -7.17
N THR A 44 6.84 -8.28 -6.10
CA THR A 44 7.92 -8.04 -5.13
C THR A 44 9.27 -8.38 -5.77
N ASN A 45 10.35 -7.80 -5.27
CA ASN A 45 11.68 -7.93 -5.88
C ASN A 45 12.68 -8.58 -4.91
N GLU A 46 12.26 -9.69 -4.29
CA GLU A 46 13.02 -10.37 -3.23
C GLU A 46 14.37 -10.89 -3.73
N ASN A 47 14.40 -11.46 -4.94
CA ASN A 47 15.60 -12.09 -5.52
C ASN A 47 16.77 -11.10 -5.69
N GLN A 48 16.47 -9.82 -5.85
CA GLN A 48 17.48 -8.77 -5.98
C GLN A 48 17.92 -8.16 -4.65
N ASN A 49 17.34 -8.61 -3.54
CA ASN A 49 17.65 -8.18 -2.17
C ASN A 49 18.30 -9.27 -1.32
N LEU A 50 18.74 -10.38 -1.94
CA LEU A 50 19.39 -11.49 -1.24
C LEU A 50 20.87 -11.17 -1.01
N THR A 51 21.26 -10.87 0.24
CA THR A 51 22.66 -10.71 0.65
C THR A 51 22.89 -11.35 2.02
N SER A 52 24.13 -11.66 2.40
CA SER A 52 24.43 -12.32 3.68
C SER A 52 24.26 -11.43 4.91
N ASP A 53 24.39 -10.12 4.74
CA ASP A 53 24.48 -9.15 5.84
C ASP A 53 23.20 -8.32 5.98
N PHE A 54 22.16 -8.69 5.21
CA PHE A 54 20.88 -8.01 5.13
C PHE A 54 19.73 -9.01 5.00
N ASP A 55 18.75 -8.90 5.90
CA ASP A 55 17.51 -9.68 5.86
C ASP A 55 16.40 -8.86 5.23
N PHE A 56 16.00 -9.26 4.01
CA PHE A 56 14.76 -8.77 3.40
C PHE A 56 13.55 -9.41 4.11
N THR A 57 12.69 -8.60 4.71
CA THR A 57 11.56 -9.11 5.53
C THR A 57 10.23 -9.11 4.79
N GLY A 58 10.04 -8.24 3.80
CA GLY A 58 8.84 -8.26 2.99
C GLY A 58 8.52 -6.94 2.29
N THR A 59 7.26 -6.80 1.88
CA THR A 59 6.73 -5.60 1.24
C THR A 59 5.51 -5.08 2.00
N ILE A 60 5.50 -3.79 2.29
CA ILE A 60 4.40 -3.08 2.94
C ILE A 60 3.65 -2.26 1.89
N ILE A 61 2.33 -2.18 2.04
CA ILE A 61 1.48 -1.34 1.21
C ILE A 61 0.96 -0.17 2.03
N TYR A 62 1.10 1.03 1.50
CA TYR A 62 0.55 2.26 2.06
C TYR A 62 -0.62 2.73 1.20
N TYR A 63 -1.62 3.34 1.84
CA TYR A 63 -2.73 3.99 1.16
C TYR A 63 -3.09 5.32 1.83
N LYS A 64 -3.74 6.19 1.07
CA LYS A 64 -4.43 7.38 1.58
C LYS A 64 -5.67 7.64 0.73
N ILE A 65 -6.74 8.10 1.37
CA ILE A 65 -8.02 8.38 0.76
C ILE A 65 -8.16 9.88 0.56
N TYR A 66 -8.67 10.29 -0.59
CA TYR A 66 -8.89 11.69 -0.93
C TYR A 66 -10.32 11.91 -1.39
N GLY A 67 -10.88 13.07 -1.03
CA GLY A 67 -12.16 13.55 -1.54
C GLY A 67 -12.04 14.39 -2.82
N LYS A 68 -10.82 14.62 -3.31
CA LYS A 68 -10.55 15.45 -4.50
C LYS A 68 -9.40 14.89 -5.32
N TYR A 69 -9.60 14.80 -6.63
CA TYR A 69 -8.61 14.34 -7.61
C TYR A 69 -7.31 15.18 -7.59
N GLU A 70 -7.43 16.50 -7.47
CA GLU A 70 -6.29 17.43 -7.56
C GLU A 70 -5.31 17.24 -6.40
N SER A 71 -5.84 16.91 -5.21
CA SER A 71 -5.02 16.60 -4.03
C SER A 71 -4.17 15.36 -4.27
N VAL A 72 -4.75 14.33 -4.89
CA VAL A 72 -4.02 13.09 -5.22
C VAL A 72 -2.87 13.38 -6.18
N SER A 73 -3.16 14.09 -7.27
CA SER A 73 -2.18 14.38 -8.32
C SER A 73 -1.00 15.21 -7.79
N THR A 74 -1.28 16.14 -6.88
CA THR A 74 -0.27 16.94 -6.19
C THR A 74 0.63 16.07 -5.31
N ASP A 75 0.04 15.22 -4.48
CA ASP A 75 0.81 14.35 -3.59
C ASP A 75 1.62 13.30 -4.37
N ILE A 76 1.08 12.72 -5.46
CA ILE A 76 1.84 11.83 -6.35
C ILE A 76 3.11 12.53 -6.85
N SER A 77 2.97 13.74 -7.41
CA SER A 77 4.08 14.50 -7.97
C SER A 77 5.16 14.79 -6.92
N LEU A 78 4.74 15.18 -5.71
CA LEU A 78 5.64 15.45 -4.58
C LEU A 78 6.38 14.18 -4.13
N ILE A 79 5.67 13.06 -3.99
CA ILE A 79 6.23 11.79 -3.53
C ILE A 79 7.23 11.24 -4.56
N GLU A 80 6.85 11.25 -5.85
CA GLU A 80 7.74 10.78 -6.93
C GLU A 80 9.01 11.61 -7.03
N SER A 81 8.93 12.93 -6.78
CA SER A 81 10.13 13.79 -6.75
C SER A 81 11.13 13.40 -5.66
N ARG A 82 10.67 12.76 -4.58
CA ARG A 82 11.50 12.29 -3.46
C ARG A 82 12.00 10.85 -3.61
N ASN A 83 11.41 10.07 -4.51
CA ASN A 83 11.86 8.70 -4.76
C ASN A 83 13.28 8.62 -5.36
N ASN A 84 13.76 9.70 -5.96
CA ASN A 84 15.12 9.76 -6.51
C ASN A 84 16.06 10.67 -5.67
N ASP A 85 15.63 11.03 -4.45
CA ASP A 85 16.47 11.80 -3.53
C ASP A 85 17.66 10.94 -3.06
N SER A 86 18.80 11.58 -2.84
CA SER A 86 20.00 10.96 -2.27
C SER A 86 19.80 10.48 -0.83
N ASN A 87 18.78 11.01 -0.13
CA ASN A 87 18.39 10.56 1.20
C ASN A 87 17.44 9.36 1.12
N TYR A 88 18.00 8.15 1.28
CA TYR A 88 17.23 6.91 1.33
C TYR A 88 16.17 6.94 2.44
N GLY A 89 14.91 6.72 2.06
CA GLY A 89 13.77 6.80 2.96
C GLY A 89 13.04 8.15 2.98
N ALA A 90 13.55 9.19 2.32
CA ALA A 90 12.89 10.50 2.27
C ALA A 90 11.46 10.43 1.71
N ALA A 91 11.23 9.59 0.70
CA ALA A 91 9.89 9.38 0.15
C ALA A 91 8.97 8.67 1.16
N LEU A 92 9.51 7.73 1.94
CA LEU A 92 8.75 7.04 3.00
C LEU A 92 8.37 8.01 4.14
N ASP A 93 9.31 8.84 4.57
CA ASP A 93 9.07 9.87 5.58
C ASP A 93 8.02 10.87 5.10
N LEU A 94 8.07 11.23 3.81
CA LEU A 94 7.08 12.11 3.19
C LEU A 94 5.68 11.47 3.23
N ILE A 95 5.50 10.21 2.79
CA ILE A 95 4.16 9.59 2.84
C ILE A 95 3.65 9.46 4.27
N LYS A 96 4.51 9.14 5.24
CA LYS A 96 4.13 9.10 6.66
C LYS A 96 3.68 10.48 7.16
N SER A 97 4.43 11.54 6.82
CA SER A 97 4.07 12.92 7.18
C SER A 97 2.78 13.39 6.52
N LYS A 98 2.44 12.84 5.35
CA LYS A 98 1.21 13.12 4.60
C LYS A 98 0.00 12.34 5.11
N GLY A 99 0.16 11.47 6.12
CA GLY A 99 -0.93 10.68 6.70
C GLY A 99 -1.24 9.38 5.96
N TYR A 100 -0.36 8.91 5.08
CA TYR A 100 -0.53 7.57 4.50
C TYR A 100 -0.48 6.51 5.58
N ARG A 101 -1.38 5.53 5.49
CA ARG A 101 -1.52 4.43 6.45
C ARG A 101 -1.18 3.11 5.81
N GLU A 102 -0.62 2.21 6.62
CA GLU A 102 -0.34 0.85 6.19
C GLU A 102 -1.66 0.09 6.01
N LEU A 103 -1.79 -0.60 4.87
CA LEU A 103 -2.94 -1.43 4.56
C LEU A 103 -3.06 -2.52 5.62
N ARG A 104 -4.29 -2.84 6.03
CA ARG A 104 -4.57 -3.94 6.97
C ARG A 104 -5.41 -5.02 6.31
N CYS A 105 -5.69 -6.08 7.05
CA CYS A 105 -6.61 -7.14 6.65
C CYS A 105 -7.54 -7.55 7.78
N ASP A 106 -8.69 -8.12 7.39
CA ASP A 106 -9.80 -8.58 8.25
C ASP A 106 -9.43 -9.55 9.37
N ASN A 107 -8.25 -10.17 9.32
CA ASN A 107 -7.77 -11.14 10.33
C ASN A 107 -6.55 -10.67 11.15
N ASN A 108 -6.10 -9.40 11.01
CA ASN A 108 -4.94 -8.91 11.77
C ASN A 108 -5.36 -8.11 13.01
N THR A 109 -4.88 -8.59 14.15
CA THR A 109 -4.82 -7.90 15.44
C THR A 109 -3.91 -6.68 15.32
N GLU A 110 -4.45 -5.50 15.01
CA GLU A 110 -3.75 -4.20 14.98
C GLU A 110 -2.54 -4.07 14.01
N GLU A 111 -2.07 -5.17 13.43
CA GLU A 111 -0.86 -5.26 12.63
C GLU A 111 -1.11 -4.96 11.16
N SER A 112 -0.15 -4.26 10.57
CA SER A 112 -0.09 -3.99 9.14
C SER A 112 -0.04 -5.27 8.32
N PHE A 113 -0.63 -5.23 7.12
CA PHE A 113 -0.51 -6.31 6.16
C PHE A 113 0.87 -6.25 5.50
N VAL A 114 1.73 -7.20 5.88
CA VAL A 114 3.06 -7.40 5.27
C VAL A 114 3.02 -8.60 4.34
N ILE A 115 3.49 -8.42 3.11
CA ILE A 115 3.79 -9.51 2.20
C ILE A 115 5.16 -10.05 2.62
N ASN A 116 5.15 -11.04 3.52
CA ASN A 116 6.36 -11.60 4.10
C ASN A 116 7.29 -12.16 3.03
N ALA A 117 8.60 -11.94 3.17
CA ALA A 117 9.59 -12.53 2.31
C ALA A 117 9.58 -14.07 2.37
N THR A 118 9.80 -14.70 1.23
CA THR A 118 10.07 -16.14 1.11
C THR A 118 11.35 -16.44 0.34
N GLY A 119 12.09 -15.39 -0.07
CA GLY A 119 13.29 -15.51 -0.90
C GLY A 119 12.98 -15.67 -2.39
N VAL A 120 11.73 -15.46 -2.81
CA VAL A 120 11.29 -15.51 -4.21
C VAL A 120 10.31 -14.39 -4.51
N ASN A 121 10.44 -13.77 -5.68
CA ASN A 121 9.50 -12.73 -6.13
C ASN A 121 8.05 -13.23 -6.09
N LYS A 122 7.14 -12.36 -5.65
CA LYS A 122 5.72 -12.63 -5.51
C LYS A 122 4.90 -11.72 -6.39
N ASN A 123 3.98 -12.29 -7.14
CA ASN A 123 2.99 -11.52 -7.89
C ASN A 123 1.78 -11.26 -7.01
N VAL A 124 1.48 -9.99 -6.76
CA VAL A 124 0.47 -9.55 -5.80
C VAL A 124 -0.63 -8.80 -6.53
N LYS A 125 -1.87 -9.25 -6.37
CA LYS A 125 -3.07 -8.61 -6.93
C LYS A 125 -4.01 -8.22 -5.79
N ILE A 126 -4.44 -6.97 -5.73
CA ILE A 126 -5.30 -6.46 -4.64
C ILE A 126 -6.47 -5.68 -5.22
N ARG A 127 -7.67 -6.00 -4.74
CA ARG A 127 -8.92 -5.26 -4.98
C ARG A 127 -9.49 -4.84 -3.63
N LEU A 128 -9.71 -3.53 -3.45
CA LEU A 128 -10.05 -2.94 -2.15
C LEU A 128 -11.51 -3.11 -1.75
N THR A 129 -12.40 -3.11 -2.73
CA THR A 129 -13.83 -3.01 -2.54
C THR A 129 -14.54 -3.88 -3.56
N ASP A 130 -15.81 -4.17 -3.35
CA ASP A 130 -16.63 -4.80 -4.36
C ASP A 130 -17.04 -3.82 -5.45
N TYR A 131 -17.35 -4.35 -6.63
CA TYR A 131 -17.69 -3.53 -7.79
C TYR A 131 -18.97 -3.98 -8.51
N ASN A 132 -19.74 -4.90 -7.90
CA ASN A 132 -21.01 -5.48 -8.38
C ASN A 132 -21.26 -5.24 -9.88
N LEU A 133 -20.55 -5.98 -10.73
CA LEU A 133 -20.70 -5.85 -12.17
C LEU A 133 -22.10 -6.38 -12.55
N GLU A 134 -22.84 -5.59 -13.34
CA GLU A 134 -24.23 -5.85 -13.75
C GLU A 134 -24.44 -7.23 -14.44
N SER A 135 -23.35 -7.86 -14.90
CA SER A 135 -23.34 -9.19 -15.53
C SER A 135 -23.39 -10.37 -14.57
N ASP A 136 -23.27 -10.18 -13.26
CA ASP A 136 -23.10 -11.28 -12.31
C ASP A 136 -24.43 -11.73 -11.69
N LEU A 137 -25.20 -12.52 -12.45
CA LEU A 137 -26.21 -13.45 -11.91
C LEU A 137 -25.58 -14.60 -11.08
N ASN A 138 -24.24 -14.59 -10.94
CA ASN A 138 -23.45 -15.42 -10.06
C ASN A 138 -22.31 -14.55 -9.53
N PRO A 139 -22.20 -14.24 -8.22
CA PRO A 139 -21.07 -13.49 -7.69
C PRO A 139 -19.79 -14.33 -7.88
N SER A 140 -19.08 -14.09 -8.98
CA SER A 140 -17.77 -14.66 -9.19
C SER A 140 -16.81 -14.08 -8.14
N ALA A 141 -15.86 -14.88 -7.66
CA ALA A 141 -14.91 -14.51 -6.60
C ALA A 141 -14.10 -13.22 -6.90
N ASP A 142 -14.11 -12.77 -8.16
CA ASP A 142 -13.47 -11.53 -8.58
C ASP A 142 -14.23 -10.27 -8.17
N ASN A 143 -15.51 -10.30 -7.85
CA ASN A 143 -16.30 -9.08 -7.56
C ASN A 143 -16.26 -8.59 -6.11
N VAL A 144 -15.57 -9.30 -5.23
CA VAL A 144 -15.39 -8.94 -3.83
C VAL A 144 -13.99 -8.40 -3.58
N PRO A 145 -13.73 -7.73 -2.43
CA PRO A 145 -12.36 -7.42 -2.03
C PRO A 145 -11.51 -8.70 -2.00
N TYR A 146 -10.24 -8.62 -2.37
CA TYR A 146 -9.32 -9.77 -2.31
C TYR A 146 -7.86 -9.35 -2.26
N ILE A 147 -7.03 -10.31 -1.84
CA ILE A 147 -5.58 -10.28 -1.97
C ILE A 147 -5.14 -11.64 -2.52
N TYR A 148 -4.66 -11.65 -3.76
CA TYR A 148 -4.01 -12.83 -4.37
C TYR A 148 -2.49 -12.68 -4.28
N ILE A 149 -1.82 -13.77 -3.92
CA ILE A 149 -0.36 -13.90 -3.99
C ILE A 149 -0.04 -15.10 -4.87
N ASN A 150 0.73 -14.89 -5.94
CA ASN A 150 1.06 -15.91 -6.94
C ASN A 150 -0.18 -16.63 -7.51
N GLY A 151 -1.27 -15.89 -7.68
CA GLY A 151 -2.54 -16.41 -8.18
C GLY A 151 -3.39 -17.18 -7.15
N VAL A 152 -2.96 -17.25 -5.88
CA VAL A 152 -3.68 -17.96 -4.81
C VAL A 152 -4.36 -16.95 -3.87
N ASP A 153 -5.66 -17.15 -3.59
CA ASP A 153 -6.40 -16.28 -2.66
C ASP A 153 -5.82 -16.48 -1.26
N THR A 154 -5.45 -15.39 -0.60
CA THR A 154 -4.95 -15.43 0.77
C THR A 154 -6.07 -15.62 1.80
N ASN A 155 -7.34 -15.59 1.38
CA ASN A 155 -8.53 -15.50 2.23
C ASN A 155 -8.51 -14.29 3.18
N LYS A 156 -7.68 -13.30 2.87
CA LYS A 156 -7.61 -12.01 3.57
C LYS A 156 -8.29 -10.94 2.73
N LYS A 157 -9.02 -10.05 3.40
CA LYS A 157 -9.69 -8.92 2.75
C LYS A 157 -9.00 -7.62 3.17
N PRO A 158 -8.66 -6.72 2.24
CA PRO A 158 -8.02 -5.46 2.58
C PRO A 158 -8.96 -4.59 3.43
N LYS A 159 -8.38 -3.96 4.44
CA LYS A 159 -9.06 -3.08 5.39
C LYS A 159 -8.26 -1.81 5.61
N ARG A 160 -8.97 -0.74 5.97
CA ARG A 160 -8.41 0.52 6.43
C ARG A 160 -7.74 0.34 7.78
N ALA A 161 -6.69 1.10 8.05
CA ALA A 161 -6.07 1.19 9.36
C ALA A 161 -6.97 1.87 10.39
N GLU A 162 -7.85 2.77 9.93
CA GLU A 162 -8.84 3.47 10.76
C GLU A 162 -9.82 2.47 11.40
N ARG A 163 -10.28 2.79 12.62
CA ARG A 163 -11.12 1.87 13.41
C ARG A 163 -12.32 2.58 14.00
N LYS A 164 -13.44 1.87 14.01
CA LYS A 164 -14.64 2.26 14.75
C LYS A 164 -15.09 1.08 15.59
N ASN A 165 -15.40 1.32 16.86
CA ASN A 165 -15.81 0.27 17.81
C ASN A 165 -14.85 -0.93 17.87
N GLY A 166 -13.54 -0.68 17.75
CA GLY A 166 -12.51 -1.72 17.81
C GLY A 166 -12.37 -2.56 16.54
N GLN A 167 -13.10 -2.27 15.47
CA GLN A 167 -13.02 -2.99 14.20
C GLN A 167 -12.39 -2.11 13.12
N ASN A 168 -11.57 -2.73 12.26
CA ASN A 168 -11.00 -2.04 11.10
C ASN A 168 -12.08 -1.80 10.05
N LEU A 169 -12.10 -0.58 9.53
CA LEU A 169 -13.07 -0.17 8.51
C LEU A 169 -12.72 -0.79 7.15
N ASP A 170 -13.69 -0.96 6.28
CA ASP A 170 -13.45 -1.32 4.88
C ASP A 170 -13.48 -0.11 3.94
N PHE A 171 -13.28 -0.40 2.66
CA PHE A 171 -13.28 0.58 1.58
C PHE A 171 -14.63 0.70 0.86
N ASN A 172 -15.73 0.14 1.40
CA ASN A 172 -17.05 0.21 0.75
C ASN A 172 -17.75 1.56 0.96
N PHE A 173 -17.24 2.44 1.84
CA PHE A 173 -17.64 3.85 1.98
C PHE A 173 -19.15 4.10 2.06
N GLY A 174 -19.87 3.27 2.80
CA GLY A 174 -21.24 3.50 3.22
C GLY A 174 -22.27 3.07 2.20
N ARG A 175 -21.82 2.43 1.11
CA ARG A 175 -22.69 1.91 0.05
C ARG A 175 -23.73 0.94 0.59
N TYR A 176 -23.31 0.07 1.49
CA TYR A 176 -24.20 -0.85 2.17
C TYR A 176 -24.77 -0.19 3.42
N LYS A 177 -26.04 0.23 3.34
CA LYS A 177 -26.75 0.89 4.46
C LYS A 177 -26.77 0.08 5.76
N THR A 178 -26.51 -1.22 5.69
CA THR A 178 -26.51 -2.14 6.84
C THR A 178 -25.11 -2.44 7.39
N ASP A 179 -24.03 -2.00 6.73
CA ASP A 179 -22.67 -2.30 7.17
C ASP A 179 -22.11 -1.15 8.03
N LEU A 180 -22.09 -1.36 9.34
CA LEU A 180 -21.56 -0.41 10.32
C LEU A 180 -20.04 -0.25 10.25
N ASN A 181 -19.34 -1.17 9.56
CA ASN A 181 -17.88 -1.16 9.39
C ASN A 181 -17.42 -0.51 8.09
N SER A 182 -18.36 0.06 7.34
CA SER A 182 -18.09 0.75 6.09
C SER A 182 -18.51 2.21 6.13
N PRO A 183 -18.28 3.05 7.17
CA PRO A 183 -18.70 4.45 7.07
C PRO A 183 -17.96 5.17 5.93
N LYS A 184 -18.60 6.20 5.37
CA LYS A 184 -17.90 7.15 4.48
C LYS A 184 -16.68 7.73 5.21
N PRO A 185 -15.53 7.92 4.54
CA PRO A 185 -14.40 8.63 5.12
C PRO A 185 -14.79 10.05 5.54
N GLU A 186 -14.42 10.44 6.76
CA GLU A 186 -14.74 11.74 7.36
C GLU A 186 -13.47 12.58 7.58
N PRO A 187 -13.52 13.94 7.56
CA PRO A 187 -12.34 14.79 7.70
C PRO A 187 -11.45 14.56 8.93
N GLN A 188 -11.99 13.93 9.98
CA GLN A 188 -11.27 13.54 11.19
C GLN A 188 -10.51 12.20 11.07
N ASP A 189 -10.77 11.41 10.03
CA ASP A 189 -10.10 10.12 9.82
C ASP A 189 -8.63 10.35 9.43
N ASN A 190 -7.72 9.61 10.05
CA ASN A 190 -6.28 9.81 9.84
C ASN A 190 -5.82 9.41 8.43
N ASP A 191 -6.61 8.61 7.73
CA ASP A 191 -6.33 8.11 6.39
C ASP A 191 -7.04 8.90 5.29
N PHE A 192 -7.73 10.00 5.63
CA PHE A 192 -8.52 10.79 4.70
C PHE A 192 -8.03 12.24 4.60
N ASP A 193 -8.02 12.76 3.37
CA ASP A 193 -7.69 14.15 3.07
C ASP A 193 -8.77 14.77 2.19
N GLY A 194 -9.50 15.71 2.79
CA GLY A 194 -10.52 16.51 2.15
C GLY A 194 -11.85 16.50 2.89
N VAL A 195 -12.91 16.60 2.11
CA VAL A 195 -14.32 16.60 2.55
C VAL A 195 -15.08 15.62 1.67
N GLU A 196 -16.32 15.29 2.05
CA GLU A 196 -17.17 14.44 1.22
C GLU A 196 -17.25 14.99 -0.22
N PRO A 197 -16.87 14.17 -1.22
CA PRO A 197 -16.91 14.58 -2.62
C PRO A 197 -18.36 14.78 -3.07
N PRO A 198 -18.68 15.87 -3.80
CA PRO A 198 -20.06 16.15 -4.24
C PRO A 198 -20.68 15.06 -5.12
N ASP A 199 -19.86 14.37 -5.91
CA ASP A 199 -20.27 13.24 -6.77
C ASP A 199 -20.23 11.89 -6.03
N GLY A 200 -19.77 11.88 -4.77
CA GLY A 200 -19.59 10.69 -3.96
C GLY A 200 -18.35 9.86 -4.31
N VAL A 201 -17.47 10.32 -5.20
CA VAL A 201 -16.28 9.58 -5.66
C VAL A 201 -15.06 9.88 -4.81
N TYR A 202 -14.61 8.87 -4.08
CA TYR A 202 -13.38 8.88 -3.31
C TYR A 202 -12.22 8.26 -4.10
N TYR A 203 -11.01 8.72 -3.83
CA TYR A 203 -9.80 8.27 -4.49
C TYR A 203 -8.86 7.62 -3.49
N VAL A 204 -8.54 6.34 -3.66
CA VAL A 204 -7.59 5.60 -2.82
C VAL A 204 -6.26 5.47 -3.53
N ASN A 205 -5.29 6.30 -3.13
CA ASN A 205 -3.96 6.33 -3.71
C ASN A 205 -3.03 5.37 -2.97
N MET A 206 -2.34 4.49 -3.70
CA MET A 206 -1.59 3.38 -3.10
C MET A 206 -0.11 3.37 -3.49
N TYR A 207 0.74 2.99 -2.54
CA TYR A 207 2.17 2.74 -2.75
C TYR A 207 2.61 1.40 -2.14
N ALA A 208 3.65 0.80 -2.68
CA ALA A 208 4.35 -0.34 -2.07
C ALA A 208 5.81 -0.01 -1.77
N VAL A 209 6.35 -0.57 -0.70
CA VAL A 209 7.76 -0.42 -0.31
C VAL A 209 8.33 -1.76 0.16
N ALA A 210 9.54 -2.08 -0.28
CA ALA A 210 10.30 -3.20 0.25
C ALA A 210 10.91 -2.81 1.60
N LEU A 211 10.89 -3.73 2.57
CA LEU A 211 11.43 -3.59 3.91
C LEU A 211 12.44 -4.71 4.19
N GLY A 212 13.49 -4.36 4.91
CA GLY A 212 14.36 -5.33 5.56
C GLY A 212 15.21 -4.67 6.64
N HIS A 213 16.12 -5.41 7.24
CA HIS A 213 17.05 -4.90 8.23
C HIS A 213 18.43 -5.50 8.09
N ASP A 214 19.44 -4.78 8.59
CA ASP A 214 20.79 -5.33 8.72
C ASP A 214 20.92 -6.19 9.98
N VAL A 215 22.12 -6.74 10.18
CA VAL A 215 22.48 -7.55 11.36
C VAL A 215 22.38 -6.82 12.70
N THR A 216 22.27 -5.48 12.69
CA THR A 216 22.06 -4.64 13.88
C THR A 216 20.59 -4.30 14.11
N TYR A 217 19.69 -4.87 13.31
CA TYR A 217 18.24 -4.61 13.30
C TYR A 217 17.87 -3.17 12.92
N LYS A 218 18.76 -2.44 12.24
CA LYS A 218 18.39 -1.16 11.63
C LYS A 218 17.55 -1.42 10.39
N PHE A 219 16.38 -0.79 10.30
CA PHE A 219 15.48 -0.95 9.16
C PHE A 219 15.92 -0.12 7.95
N TYR A 220 15.72 -0.71 6.77
CA TYR A 220 15.96 -0.08 5.48
C TYR A 220 14.74 -0.30 4.59
N TYR A 221 14.50 0.69 3.75
CA TYR A 221 13.35 0.71 2.85
C TYR A 221 13.82 0.99 1.42
N SER A 222 13.15 0.40 0.44
CA SER A 222 13.34 0.79 -0.95
C SER A 222 12.70 2.14 -1.24
N ASN A 223 12.91 2.64 -2.47
CA ASN A 223 12.02 3.64 -3.04
C ASN A 223 10.57 3.13 -3.09
N LEU A 224 9.62 4.06 -3.07
CA LEU A 224 8.19 3.73 -3.16
C LEU A 224 7.82 3.39 -4.61
N LEU A 225 7.05 2.32 -4.78
CA LEU A 225 6.37 2.04 -6.04
C LEU A 225 4.97 2.63 -5.99
N TYR A 226 4.63 3.55 -6.89
CA TYR A 226 3.25 3.98 -7.07
C TYR A 226 2.41 2.86 -7.70
N LEU A 227 1.43 2.35 -6.96
CA LEU A 227 0.57 1.23 -7.38
C LEU A 227 -0.65 1.67 -8.19
N GLY A 228 -0.96 2.95 -8.20
CA GLY A 228 -2.15 3.50 -8.84
C GLY A 228 -3.12 4.15 -7.84
N THR A 229 -4.19 4.71 -8.40
CA THR A 229 -5.29 5.29 -7.62
C THR A 229 -6.59 4.61 -8.02
N ILE A 230 -7.28 4.07 -7.03
CA ILE A 230 -8.56 3.38 -7.20
C ILE A 230 -9.69 4.37 -6.90
N ARG A 231 -10.70 4.42 -7.78
CA ARG A 231 -11.91 5.22 -7.58
C ARG A 231 -13.02 4.39 -6.96
N ILE A 232 -13.65 4.92 -5.93
CA ILE A 232 -14.75 4.28 -5.21
C ILE A 232 -15.88 5.28 -5.05
N ASN A 233 -17.00 5.02 -5.72
CA ASN A 233 -18.23 5.80 -5.59
C ASN A 233 -19.00 5.31 -4.35
N SER A 234 -19.21 6.19 -3.38
CA SER A 234 -19.98 5.90 -2.15
C SER A 234 -21.50 5.85 -2.35
N ASN A 235 -21.99 6.35 -3.49
CA ASN A 235 -23.43 6.44 -3.79
C ASN A 235 -23.92 5.26 -4.63
N SER A 236 -23.04 4.41 -5.16
CA SER A 236 -23.41 3.31 -6.04
C SER A 236 -22.53 2.07 -5.84
N GLU A 237 -23.17 0.90 -5.71
CA GLU A 237 -22.49 -0.40 -5.71
C GLU A 237 -21.85 -0.72 -7.07
N MET A 238 -22.44 -0.19 -8.15
CA MET A 238 -21.91 -0.26 -9.50
C MET A 238 -21.09 1.01 -9.76
N ASN A 239 -19.77 0.91 -9.86
CA ASN A 239 -18.89 2.09 -9.95
C ASN A 239 -18.64 2.52 -11.40
N TRP A 240 -19.70 2.87 -12.15
CA TRP A 240 -19.60 3.52 -13.47
C TRP A 240 -19.40 5.03 -13.35
#